data_AF-U2SF73-F1
#
_entry.id   AF-U2SF73-F1
#
_cell.length_a   1.000
_cell.length_b   1.000
_cell.length_c   1.000
_cell.angle_alpha   90.00
_cell.angle_beta   90.00
_cell.angle_gamma   90.00
#
_symmetry.space_group_name_H-M   'P 1'
#
loop_
_entity.id
_entity.type
_entity.pdbx_description
1 polymer ?
#
loop_
_entity_poly.entity_id
_entity_poly.type
_entity_poly.pdbx_seq_one_letter_code
_entity_poly.pdbx_strand_id
1 'polypeptide(L)'
;MDEMRESTVDRAMAAAQTINALSRVFGEMQAQKLVYYAQAWSLVWDGRPLFSNRIEAWQMGPVVPSLRHALHVIQQAPPAGVFTASEEATLDAVTGYYGAMGGSALGELTHREGPWREVWGDRPRDAQCSDPIPLDAMRRFYTRMALRGEGPRRPMTPTVEASDGAIERIAADTSRRWAKTLAILGS
;
A
#
# COMPACT_ATOMS: atom_id res chain seq x y z
N MET A 1 36.85 -2.18 -10.17
CA MET A 1 35.78 -1.36 -10.79
C MET A 1 34.52 -1.76 -10.07
N ASP A 2 34.26 -1.08 -8.97
CA ASP A 2 33.25 -1.45 -7.98
C ASP A 2 31.91 -0.89 -8.48
N GLU A 3 31.05 -1.78 -8.99
CA GLU A 3 29.65 -1.46 -9.24
C GLU A 3 29.00 -1.16 -7.89
N MET A 4 28.96 0.12 -7.54
CA MET A 4 28.08 0.65 -6.51
C MET A 4 26.65 0.26 -6.89
N ARG A 5 26.18 -0.90 -6.39
CA ARG A 5 24.77 -1.26 -6.36
C ARG A 5 24.06 -0.14 -5.63
N GLU A 6 23.43 0.75 -6.39
CA GLU A 6 22.48 1.71 -5.87
C GLU A 6 21.38 0.89 -5.18
N SER A 7 21.48 0.79 -3.85
CA SER A 7 20.53 0.07 -3.02
C SER A 7 19.20 0.80 -3.15
N THR A 8 18.36 0.34 -4.07
CA THR A 8 16.99 0.85 -4.22
C THR A 8 16.30 0.69 -2.87
N VAL A 9 15.83 1.80 -2.29
CA VAL A 9 15.17 1.80 -0.99
C VAL A 9 13.93 0.89 -1.05
N ASP A 10 13.82 -0.07 -0.12
CA ASP A 10 12.61 -0.88 0.03
C ASP A 10 11.47 0.02 0.54
N ARG A 11 10.56 0.39 -0.37
CA ARG A 11 9.43 1.27 -0.08
C ARG A 11 8.46 0.67 0.93
N ALA A 12 8.32 -0.66 1.00
CA ALA A 12 7.46 -1.28 2.02
C ALA A 12 8.09 -1.13 3.41
N MET A 13 9.42 -1.28 3.52
CA MET A 13 10.15 -1.03 4.76
C MET A 13 10.06 0.44 5.18
N ALA A 14 10.29 1.35 4.23
CA ALA A 14 10.16 2.78 4.47
C ALA A 14 8.74 3.15 4.95
N ALA A 15 7.69 2.57 4.34
CA ALA A 15 6.32 2.79 4.76
C ALA A 15 6.09 2.32 6.21
N ALA A 16 6.60 1.14 6.56
CA ALA A 16 6.49 0.61 7.92
C ALA A 16 7.19 1.50 8.94
N GLN A 17 8.39 2.00 8.62
CA GLN A 17 9.15 2.92 9.48
C GLN A 17 8.44 4.27 9.62
N THR A 18 7.88 4.81 8.54
CA THR A 18 7.11 6.06 8.57
C THR A 18 5.86 5.90 9.43
N ILE A 19 5.12 4.81 9.28
CA ILE A 19 3.96 4.49 10.14
C ILE A 19 4.40 4.42 11.61
N ASN A 20 5.50 3.74 11.93
CA ASN A 20 6.02 3.66 13.29
C ASN A 20 6.43 5.03 13.85
N ALA A 21 6.99 5.91 13.03
CA ALA A 21 7.36 7.27 13.42
C ALA A 21 6.13 8.15 13.71
N LEU A 22 5.04 7.96 12.96
CA LEU A 22 3.75 8.65 13.17
C LEU A 22 3.01 8.12 14.41
N SER A 23 2.98 6.79 14.57
CA SER A 23 2.39 6.11 15.72
C SER A 23 3.14 4.82 16.01
N ARG A 24 3.72 4.72 17.20
CA ARG A 24 4.58 3.60 17.58
C ARG A 24 3.86 2.27 17.38
N VAL A 25 4.47 1.38 16.59
CA VAL A 25 3.96 0.01 16.42
C VAL A 25 4.51 -0.89 17.52
N PHE A 26 3.64 -1.73 18.09
CA PHE A 26 3.99 -2.58 19.23
C PHE A 26 4.30 -4.02 18.85
N GLY A 27 4.00 -4.43 17.61
CA GLY A 27 4.25 -5.79 17.16
C GLY A 27 4.19 -5.95 15.66
N GLU A 28 4.80 -7.04 15.18
CA GLU A 28 4.92 -7.36 13.76
C GLU A 28 3.55 -7.48 13.08
N MET A 29 2.57 -8.11 13.73
CA MET A 29 1.22 -8.23 13.20
C MET A 29 0.57 -6.86 12.97
N GLN A 30 0.75 -5.90 13.88
CA GLN A 30 0.21 -4.55 13.72
C GLN A 30 0.89 -3.85 12.53
N ALA A 31 2.22 -3.88 12.47
CA ALA A 31 2.98 -3.28 11.37
C ALA A 31 2.57 -3.84 10.00
N GLN A 32 2.47 -5.17 9.88
CA GLN A 32 2.04 -5.84 8.65
C GLN A 32 0.67 -5.36 8.17
N LYS A 33 -0.29 -5.22 9.09
CA LYS A 33 -1.65 -4.79 8.75
C LYS A 33 -1.72 -3.32 8.39
N LEU A 34 -0.99 -2.45 9.10
CA LEU A 34 -0.96 -1.03 8.78
C LEU A 34 -0.32 -0.77 7.40
N VAL A 35 0.77 -1.48 7.07
CA VAL A 35 1.40 -1.40 5.74
C VAL A 35 0.47 -1.92 4.64
N TYR A 36 -0.27 -3.01 4.90
CA TYR A 36 -1.30 -3.51 4.01
C TYR A 36 -2.41 -2.47 3.74
N TYR A 37 -2.91 -1.80 4.78
CA TYR A 37 -3.89 -0.73 4.62
C TYR A 37 -3.32 0.49 3.88
N ALA A 38 -2.05 0.84 4.09
CA ALA A 38 -1.38 1.91 3.35
C ALA A 38 -1.35 1.62 1.84
N GLN A 39 -1.01 0.38 1.44
CA GLN A 39 -1.10 -0.05 0.04
C GLN A 39 -2.53 0.04 -0.49
N ALA A 40 -3.51 -0.44 0.27
CA ALA A 40 -4.92 -0.44 -0.11
C ALA A 40 -5.44 0.97 -0.40
N TRP A 41 -5.17 1.92 0.51
CA TRP A 41 -5.69 3.27 0.39
C TRP A 41 -4.94 4.12 -0.64
N SER A 42 -3.64 3.87 -0.87
CA SER A 42 -2.92 4.48 -2.00
C SER A 42 -3.51 4.03 -3.35
N LEU A 43 -3.87 2.76 -3.50
CA LEU A 43 -4.56 2.27 -4.71
C LEU A 43 -5.93 2.93 -4.95
N VAL A 44 -6.63 3.32 -3.87
CA VAL A 44 -7.94 3.97 -3.96
C VAL A 44 -7.81 5.45 -4.30
N TRP A 45 -6.91 6.18 -3.62
CA TRP A 45 -6.82 7.63 -3.75
C TRP A 45 -5.92 8.09 -4.90
N ASP A 46 -4.79 7.41 -5.11
CA ASP A 46 -3.78 7.79 -6.10
C ASP A 46 -3.85 6.89 -7.35
N GLY A 47 -4.58 5.77 -7.28
CA GLY A 47 -4.68 4.81 -8.38
C GLY A 47 -3.37 4.06 -8.65
N ARG A 48 -2.41 4.11 -7.72
CA ARG A 48 -1.07 3.54 -7.86
C ARG A 48 -0.69 2.77 -6.59
N PRO A 49 0.15 1.73 -6.70
CA PRO A 49 0.69 1.04 -5.55
C PRO A 49 1.68 1.93 -4.78
N LEU A 50 1.65 1.89 -3.45
CA LEU A 50 2.62 2.59 -2.60
C LEU A 50 4.00 1.93 -2.66
N PHE A 51 4.02 0.59 -2.76
CA PHE A 51 5.22 -0.24 -2.93
C PHE A 51 4.95 -1.43 -3.85
N SER A 52 6.02 -2.05 -4.36
CA SER A 52 5.97 -3.18 -5.31
C SER A 52 6.08 -4.56 -4.65
N ASN A 53 6.45 -4.62 -3.38
CA ASN A 53 6.54 -5.86 -2.61
C ASN A 53 5.19 -6.59 -2.65
N ARG A 54 5.22 -7.90 -2.89
CA ARG A 54 4.02 -8.72 -2.87
C ARG A 54 3.41 -8.78 -1.47
N ILE A 55 2.09 -8.86 -1.42
CA ILE A 55 1.31 -9.14 -0.22
C ILE A 55 0.73 -10.54 -0.39
N GLU A 56 0.81 -11.37 0.64
CA GLU A 56 0.33 -12.75 0.64
C GLU A 56 -0.79 -12.94 1.68
N ALA A 57 -1.73 -13.82 1.39
CA ALA A 57 -2.81 -14.19 2.31
C ALA A 57 -2.33 -15.25 3.31
N TRP A 58 -1.93 -14.84 4.51
CA TRP A 58 -1.46 -15.76 5.55
C TRP A 58 -2.54 -16.03 6.60
N GLN A 59 -2.30 -17.03 7.46
CA GLN A 59 -3.20 -17.43 8.54
C GLN A 59 -3.68 -16.26 9.41
N MET A 60 -2.77 -15.36 9.76
CA MET A 60 -3.07 -14.18 10.59
C MET A 60 -3.40 -12.93 9.76
N GLY A 61 -3.93 -13.11 8.54
CA GLY A 61 -4.30 -12.03 7.62
C GLY A 61 -3.19 -11.70 6.60
N PRO A 62 -3.31 -10.60 5.84
CA PRO A 62 -2.35 -10.21 4.81
C PRO A 62 -0.96 -9.91 5.40
N VAL A 63 0.09 -10.36 4.73
CA VAL A 63 1.49 -10.18 5.14
C VAL A 63 2.32 -9.73 3.94
N VAL A 64 3.18 -8.73 4.14
CA VAL A 64 4.29 -8.41 3.24
C VAL A 64 5.49 -9.26 3.69
N PRO A 65 5.87 -10.32 2.95
CA PRO A 65 6.87 -11.27 3.44
C PRO A 65 8.25 -10.65 3.70
N SER A 66 8.62 -9.60 2.96
CA SER A 66 9.88 -8.89 3.16
C SER A 66 9.97 -8.13 4.48
N LEU A 67 8.83 -7.87 5.15
CA LEU A 67 8.78 -7.24 6.47
C LEU A 67 8.73 -8.26 7.61
N ARG A 68 8.72 -9.55 7.29
CA ARG A 68 8.66 -10.60 8.31
C ARG A 68 9.93 -10.60 9.15
N HIS A 69 9.80 -10.73 10.47
CA HIS A 69 10.90 -10.66 11.43
C HIS A 69 11.69 -9.34 11.43
N ALA A 70 11.15 -8.28 10.80
CA ALA A 70 11.86 -7.02 10.62
C ALA A 70 11.45 -5.93 11.63
N LEU A 71 10.75 -6.27 12.72
CA LEU A 71 10.25 -5.29 13.69
C LEU A 71 11.37 -4.38 14.24
N HIS A 72 12.57 -4.92 14.46
CA HIS A 72 13.72 -4.13 14.92
C HIS A 72 14.18 -3.09 13.87
N VAL A 73 14.00 -3.36 12.57
CA VAL A 73 14.32 -2.43 11.48
C VAL A 73 13.21 -1.40 11.35
N ILE A 74 11.96 -1.83 11.46
CA ILE A 74 10.76 -0.98 11.41
C ILE A 74 10.80 0.09 12.51
N GLN A 75 11.37 -0.24 13.67
CA GLN A 75 11.51 0.71 14.80
C GLN A 75 12.62 1.74 14.63
N GLN A 76 13.42 1.66 13.56
CA GLN A 76 14.42 2.67 13.23
C GLN A 76 13.78 3.88 12.53
N ALA A 77 14.53 4.98 12.43
CA ALA A 77 14.07 6.17 11.74
C ALA A 77 13.80 5.88 10.25
N PRO A 78 12.70 6.40 9.68
CA PRO A 78 12.42 6.23 8.25
C PRO A 78 13.42 7.00 7.40
N PRO A 79 13.77 6.49 6.20
CA PRO A 79 14.51 7.26 5.22
C PRO A 79 13.70 8.48 4.74
N ALA A 80 14.37 9.63 4.57
CA ALA A 80 13.76 10.84 4.04
C ALA A 80 13.64 10.82 2.52
N GLY A 81 12.65 11.52 1.96
CA GLY A 81 12.52 11.73 0.51
C GLY A 81 12.08 10.49 -0.28
N VAL A 82 11.55 9.46 0.38
CA VAL A 82 11.05 8.24 -0.29
C VAL A 82 9.66 8.45 -0.86
N PHE A 83 8.79 9.15 -0.12
CA PHE A 83 7.39 9.32 -0.46
C PHE A 83 7.12 10.73 -0.98
N THR A 84 6.19 10.84 -1.92
CA THR A 84 5.62 12.13 -2.32
C THR A 84 4.70 12.67 -1.22
N ALA A 85 4.37 13.96 -1.27
CA ALA A 85 3.43 14.55 -0.30
C ALA A 85 2.05 13.84 -0.26
N SER A 86 1.55 13.33 -1.39
CA SER A 86 0.28 12.57 -1.42
C SER A 86 0.40 11.20 -0.72
N GLU A 87 1.55 10.55 -0.89
CA GLU A 87 1.84 9.26 -0.25
C GLU A 87 2.06 9.42 1.25
N GLU A 88 2.75 10.49 1.68
CA GLU A 88 2.89 10.83 3.10
C GLU A 88 1.54 11.13 3.74
N ALA A 89 0.68 11.90 3.06
CA ALA A 89 -0.68 12.16 3.53
C ALA A 89 -1.52 10.86 3.61
N THR A 90 -1.28 9.91 2.70
CA THR A 90 -1.91 8.58 2.76
C THR A 90 -1.45 7.79 3.98
N LEU A 91 -0.15 7.77 4.25
CA LEU A 91 0.43 7.11 5.43
C LEU A 91 -0.11 7.72 6.73
N ASP A 92 -0.23 9.05 6.79
CA ASP A 92 -0.82 9.77 7.92
C ASP A 92 -2.29 9.41 8.15
N ALA A 93 -3.15 9.50 7.13
CA ALA A 93 -4.57 9.18 7.27
C ALA A 93 -4.83 7.72 7.64
N VAL A 94 -4.07 6.78 7.08
CA VAL A 94 -4.14 5.36 7.45
C VAL A 94 -3.70 5.16 8.90
N THR A 95 -2.62 5.80 9.32
CA THR A 95 -2.12 5.70 10.69
C THR A 95 -3.10 6.34 11.68
N GLY A 96 -3.69 7.48 11.35
CA GLY A 96 -4.69 8.15 12.19
C GLY A 96 -5.97 7.33 12.37
N TYR A 97 -6.37 6.54 11.36
CA TYR A 97 -7.58 5.72 11.43
C TYR A 97 -7.36 4.35 12.07
N TYR A 98 -6.31 3.62 11.67
CA TYR A 98 -6.07 2.24 12.09
C TYR A 98 -5.00 2.10 13.19
N GLY A 99 -4.13 3.10 13.38
CA GLY A 99 -2.91 2.99 14.19
C GLY A 99 -3.16 2.68 15.67
N ALA A 100 -4.30 3.11 16.22
CA ALA A 100 -4.69 2.81 17.59
C ALA A 100 -5.16 1.35 17.80
N MET A 101 -5.45 0.61 16.72
CA MET A 101 -5.88 -0.78 16.80
C MET A 101 -4.68 -1.70 17.02
N GLY A 102 -4.83 -2.66 17.95
CA GLY A 102 -3.84 -3.72 18.15
C GLY A 102 -3.80 -4.71 16.99
N GLY A 103 -2.68 -5.43 16.86
CA GLY A 103 -2.46 -6.40 15.77
C GLY A 103 -3.56 -7.46 15.64
N SER A 104 -4.07 -8.00 16.76
CA SER A 104 -5.17 -8.98 16.74
C SER A 104 -6.47 -8.39 16.21
N ALA A 105 -6.81 -7.15 16.59
CA ALA A 105 -8.02 -6.47 16.10
C ALA A 105 -7.92 -6.18 14.59
N LEU A 106 -6.74 -5.76 14.12
CA LEU A 106 -6.48 -5.56 12.70
C LEU A 106 -6.52 -6.88 11.93
N GLY A 107 -6.00 -7.97 12.50
CA GLY A 107 -6.09 -9.32 11.94
C GLY A 107 -7.54 -9.77 11.74
N GLU A 108 -8.34 -9.70 12.79
CA GLU A 108 -9.77 -10.04 12.75
C GLU A 108 -10.55 -9.15 11.77
N LEU A 109 -10.19 -7.88 11.64
CA LEU A 109 -10.76 -7.00 10.62
C LEU A 109 -10.42 -7.50 9.21
N THR A 110 -9.15 -7.75 8.92
CA THR A 110 -8.73 -8.23 7.58
C THR A 110 -9.32 -9.60 7.22
N HIS A 111 -9.60 -10.47 8.19
CA HIS A 111 -10.28 -11.74 7.95
C HIS A 111 -11.73 -11.58 7.49
N ARG A 112 -12.36 -10.43 7.74
CA ARG A 112 -13.74 -10.14 7.29
C ARG A 112 -13.77 -9.45 5.92
N GLU A 113 -12.64 -8.95 5.46
CA GLU A 113 -12.51 -8.12 4.26
C GLU A 113 -12.26 -8.96 3.00
N GLY A 114 -12.76 -8.46 1.86
CA GLY A 114 -12.76 -9.16 0.59
C GLY A 114 -11.38 -9.63 0.10
N PRO A 115 -10.32 -8.79 0.08
CA PRO A 115 -9.06 -9.15 -0.58
C PRO A 115 -8.39 -10.37 0.03
N TRP A 116 -8.40 -10.48 1.36
CA TRP A 116 -7.88 -11.67 2.04
C TRP A 116 -8.83 -12.86 1.88
N ARG A 117 -10.14 -12.67 2.06
CA ARG A 117 -11.14 -13.76 1.98
C ARG A 117 -11.21 -14.41 0.60
N GLU A 118 -11.13 -13.61 -0.46
CA GLU A 118 -11.17 -14.11 -1.84
C GLU A 118 -10.00 -15.06 -2.13
N VAL A 119 -8.81 -14.75 -1.60
CA VAL A 119 -7.63 -15.62 -1.74
C VAL A 119 -7.68 -16.79 -0.77
N TRP A 120 -8.13 -16.56 0.47
CA TRP A 120 -8.21 -17.59 1.50
C TRP A 120 -9.23 -18.68 1.16
N GLY A 121 -10.39 -18.31 0.63
CA GLY A 121 -11.47 -19.22 0.26
C GLY A 121 -11.99 -20.02 1.46
N ASP A 122 -12.27 -21.30 1.24
CA ASP A 122 -12.83 -22.23 2.24
C ASP A 122 -11.76 -22.92 3.11
N ARG A 123 -10.52 -22.42 3.09
CA ARG A 123 -9.43 -22.99 3.89
C ARG A 123 -9.75 -22.90 5.38
N PRO A 124 -9.42 -23.93 6.18
CA PRO A 124 -9.59 -23.88 7.63
C PRO A 124 -8.69 -22.79 8.24
N ARG A 125 -9.05 -22.29 9.43
CA ARG A 125 -8.38 -21.16 10.09
C ARG A 125 -6.92 -21.44 10.45
N ASP A 126 -6.52 -22.70 10.52
CA ASP A 126 -5.15 -23.16 10.81
C ASP A 126 -4.37 -23.58 9.56
N ALA A 127 -4.93 -23.41 8.36
CA ALA A 127 -4.22 -23.66 7.12
C ALA A 127 -3.02 -22.73 6.95
N GLN A 128 -2.05 -23.20 6.17
CA GLN A 128 -0.99 -22.35 5.63
C GLN A 128 -1.37 -21.90 4.22
N CYS A 129 -1.08 -20.64 3.91
CA CYS A 129 -1.26 -20.06 2.60
C CYS A 129 -0.22 -18.96 2.41
N SER A 130 0.29 -18.86 1.19
CA SER A 130 1.22 -17.81 0.75
C SER A 130 0.79 -17.28 -0.63
N ASP A 131 -0.46 -17.51 -1.02
CA ASP A 131 -0.99 -17.05 -2.29
C ASP A 131 -1.02 -15.51 -2.29
N PRO A 132 -0.58 -14.87 -3.39
CA PRO A 132 -0.53 -13.41 -3.47
C PRO A 132 -1.95 -12.82 -3.47
N ILE A 133 -2.15 -11.74 -2.71
CA ILE A 133 -3.35 -10.92 -2.76
C ILE A 133 -3.23 -9.96 -3.95
N PRO A 134 -4.09 -10.07 -4.99
CA PRO A 134 -4.02 -9.19 -6.15
C PRO A 134 -4.32 -7.73 -5.78
N LEU A 135 -3.53 -6.79 -6.29
CA LEU A 135 -3.76 -5.36 -6.06
C LEU A 135 -5.13 -4.90 -6.56
N ASP A 136 -5.63 -5.48 -7.65
CA ASP A 136 -6.97 -5.18 -8.17
C ASP A 136 -8.09 -5.65 -7.22
N ALA A 137 -7.86 -6.73 -6.45
CA ALA A 137 -8.79 -7.16 -5.40
C ALA A 137 -8.86 -6.14 -4.26
N MET A 138 -7.69 -5.64 -3.82
CA MET A 138 -7.60 -4.56 -2.84
C MET A 138 -8.30 -3.30 -3.37
N ARG A 139 -7.89 -2.80 -4.54
CA ARG A 139 -8.45 -1.59 -5.15
C ARG A 139 -9.97 -1.66 -5.27
N ARG A 140 -10.50 -2.76 -5.82
CA ARG A 140 -11.95 -2.97 -5.97
C ARG A 140 -12.68 -2.96 -4.63
N PHE A 141 -12.15 -3.64 -3.62
CA PHE A 141 -12.80 -3.73 -2.31
C PHE A 141 -12.81 -2.39 -1.59
N TYR A 142 -11.65 -1.76 -1.42
CA TYR A 142 -11.55 -0.50 -0.67
C TYR A 142 -12.16 0.69 -1.43
N THR A 143 -12.22 0.67 -2.76
CA THR A 143 -13.01 1.66 -3.52
C THR A 143 -14.49 1.59 -3.13
N ARG A 144 -15.06 0.38 -2.99
CA ARG A 144 -16.46 0.22 -2.56
C ARG A 144 -16.68 0.68 -1.12
N MET A 145 -15.72 0.44 -0.22
CA MET A 145 -15.76 0.96 1.14
C MET A 145 -15.76 2.51 1.14
N ALA A 146 -14.83 3.11 0.39
CA ALA A 146 -14.73 4.56 0.28
C ALA A 146 -16.03 5.20 -0.25
N LEU A 147 -16.65 4.59 -1.27
CA LEU A 147 -17.93 5.05 -1.83
C LEU A 147 -19.11 4.96 -0.84
N ARG A 148 -19.01 4.09 0.18
CA ARG A 148 -19.99 4.00 1.28
C ARG A 148 -19.64 4.91 2.47
N GLY A 149 -18.54 5.65 2.39
CA GLY A 149 -18.05 6.48 3.49
C GLY A 149 -17.39 5.67 4.62
N GLU A 150 -16.97 4.43 4.34
CA GLU A 150 -16.26 3.57 5.29
C GLU A 150 -14.73 3.75 5.15
N GLY A 151 -14.00 3.61 6.27
CA GLY A 151 -12.54 3.73 6.31
C GLY A 151 -12.02 5.16 6.53
N PRO A 152 -10.69 5.38 6.43
CA PRO A 152 -10.09 6.70 6.49
C PRO A 152 -10.65 7.61 5.40
N ARG A 153 -10.73 8.90 5.72
CA ARG A 153 -11.09 9.92 4.73
C ARG A 153 -9.88 10.26 3.88
N ARG A 154 -10.11 10.52 2.59
CA ARG A 154 -9.06 10.99 1.69
C ARG A 154 -8.44 12.27 2.27
N PRO A 155 -7.11 12.32 2.45
CA PRO A 155 -6.43 13.53 2.87
C PRO A 155 -6.67 14.66 1.87
N MET A 156 -6.84 15.88 2.36
CA MET A 156 -6.73 17.06 1.52
C MET A 156 -5.26 17.35 1.28
N THR A 157 -4.69 16.81 0.21
CA THR A 157 -3.36 17.24 -0.23
C THR A 157 -3.52 18.64 -0.85
N PRO A 158 -2.74 19.65 -0.44
CA PRO A 158 -2.71 20.92 -1.15
C PRO A 158 -2.44 20.63 -2.63
N THR A 159 -3.27 21.14 -3.53
CA THR A 159 -3.00 21.07 -4.96
C THR A 159 -1.68 21.77 -5.21
N VAL A 160 -0.63 20.99 -5.47
CA VAL A 160 0.57 21.54 -6.10
C VAL A 160 0.14 21.82 -7.53
N GLU A 161 -0.01 23.10 -7.89
CA GLU A 161 -0.19 23.47 -9.29
C GLU A 161 1.00 22.90 -10.07
N ALA A 162 0.71 21.93 -10.94
CA ALA A 162 1.71 21.38 -11.82
C ALA A 162 2.17 22.51 -12.75
N SER A 163 3.48 22.72 -12.87
CA SER A 163 3.98 23.69 -13.84
C SER A 163 3.52 23.31 -15.26
N ASP A 164 3.35 24.29 -16.14
CA ASP A 164 2.93 24.07 -17.52
C ASP A 164 3.78 23.00 -18.22
N GLY A 165 5.10 22.99 -17.99
CA GLY A 165 6.00 21.96 -18.51
C GLY A 165 5.84 20.56 -17.91
N ALA A 166 5.26 20.42 -16.71
CA ALA A 166 4.85 19.13 -16.17
C ALA A 166 3.54 18.64 -16.81
N ILE A 167 2.58 19.55 -17.03
CA ILE A 167 1.31 19.25 -17.71
C ILE A 167 1.57 18.79 -19.15
N GLU A 168 2.40 19.52 -19.90
CA GLU A 168 2.74 19.18 -21.28
C GLU A 168 3.39 17.79 -21.40
N ARG A 169 4.30 17.45 -20.47
CA ARG A 169 4.95 16.13 -20.45
C ARG A 169 3.95 15.00 -20.17
N ILE A 170 3.04 15.20 -19.22
CA ILE A 170 1.99 14.23 -18.88
C ILE A 170 1.03 14.05 -20.06
N ALA A 171 0.61 15.14 -20.70
CA ALA A 171 -0.26 15.12 -21.86
C ALA A 171 0.38 14.39 -23.05
N ALA A 172 1.67 14.65 -23.30
CA ALA A 172 2.43 14.01 -24.37
C ALA A 172 2.61 12.50 -24.12
N ASP A 173 2.88 12.08 -22.88
CA ASP A 173 3.04 10.67 -22.53
C ASP A 173 1.72 9.89 -22.64
N THR A 174 0.63 10.51 -22.16
CA THR A 174 -0.71 9.96 -22.25
C THR A 174 -1.12 9.79 -23.72
N SER A 175 -0.85 10.80 -24.56
CA SER A 175 -1.13 10.74 -26.01
C SER A 175 -0.35 9.63 -26.71
N ARG A 176 0.93 9.43 -26.37
CA ARG A 176 1.75 8.33 -26.91
C ARG A 176 1.22 6.95 -26.50
N ARG A 177 0.79 6.79 -25.25
CA ARG A 177 0.17 5.54 -24.77
C ARG A 177 -1.12 5.21 -25.50
N TRP A 178 -2.00 6.19 -25.71
CA TRP A 178 -3.27 5.97 -26.42
C TRP A 178 -3.06 5.69 -27.92
N ALA A 179 -2.13 6.39 -28.58
CA ALA A 179 -1.77 6.10 -29.97
C ALA A 179 -1.27 4.65 -30.15
N LYS A 180 -0.42 4.18 -29.23
CA LYS A 180 0.08 2.81 -29.24
C LYS A 180 -1.04 1.78 -29.00
N THR A 181 -2.00 2.08 -28.13
CA THR A 181 -3.12 1.19 -27.80
C THR A 181 -4.11 1.09 -28.96
N LEU A 182 -4.44 2.21 -29.61
CA LEU A 182 -5.33 2.23 -30.78
C LEU A 182 -4.72 1.52 -32.00
N ALA A 183 -3.40 1.60 -32.17
CA ALA A 183 -2.71 0.90 -33.26
C ALA A 183 -2.77 -0.64 -33.14
N ILE A 184 -2.85 -1.18 -31.93
CA ILE A 184 -2.98 -2.62 -31.67
C ILE A 184 -4.42 -3.11 -31.89
N LEU A 185 -5.41 -2.25 -31.65
CA LEU A 185 -6.83 -2.60 -31.77
C LEU A 185 -7.37 -2.45 -33.21
N GLY A 186 -6.59 -1.82 -34.10
CA GLY A 186 -6.94 -1.60 -35.52
C GLY A 186 -6.30 -2.57 -36.51
N SER A 187 -5.52 -3.55 -36.04
CA SER A 187 -4.82 -4.57 -36.83
C SER A 187 -5.42 -5.96 -36.59
#